data_AF-A0A3M1VED7-F1
#
_entry.id   AF-A0A3M1VED7-F1
#
_cell.length_a   1.000
_cell.length_b   1.000
_cell.length_c   1.000
_cell.angle_alpha   90.00
_cell.angle_beta   90.00
_cell.angle_gamma   90.00
#
_symmetry.space_group_name_H-M   'P 1'
#
loop_
_entity.id
_entity.type
_entity.pdbx_description
1 polymer ?
#
loop_
_entity_poly.entity_id
_entity_poly.type
_entity_poly.pdbx_seq_one_letter_code
_entity_poly.pdbx_strand_id
1 'polypeptide(L)'
;MTVSRELVDAIVAGVMTRLEGRASPRREPAGSVGGRRVGGGVPKPAVGASDRVSGRRDGRSRSADPPEAATGGPQSLELNVRVVTAEVLQRALQSASKGVCVVRIPVGAIVTPAARDVLKELKLKCVRAGCGKPAPGAASGEGGPLPGTDARHCALVLVQSPPGLLAAWEPLRAAWRREICSDVAAAARWCVAERARGGVSRILLVADDADHAACLANRHASVRAVVVRGPLEVRSAMRRWGANVFCVAPDQRLMFAWRRLLQAVYEPDV
;
A
#
# COMPACT_ATOMS: atom_id res chain seq x y z
N MET A 1 23.16 39.34 -7.09
CA MET A 1 22.46 39.46 -5.79
C MET A 1 23.44 39.09 -4.70
N THR A 2 24.03 40.07 -4.03
CA THR A 2 24.97 39.87 -2.92
C THR A 2 24.17 39.70 -1.64
N VAL A 3 24.19 38.49 -1.06
CA VAL A 3 23.58 38.23 0.24
C VAL A 3 24.39 38.99 1.29
N SER A 4 23.73 39.81 2.12
CA SER A 4 24.40 40.61 3.14
C SER A 4 25.02 39.70 4.20
N ARG A 5 26.28 39.99 4.56
CA ARG A 5 27.04 39.25 5.58
C ARG A 5 26.33 39.25 6.93
N GLU A 6 25.63 40.34 7.22
CA GLU A 6 24.81 40.53 8.43
C GLU A 6 23.68 39.50 8.55
N LEU A 7 23.06 39.11 7.43
CA LEU A 7 22.00 38.10 7.45
C LEU A 7 22.56 36.71 7.83
N VAL A 8 23.76 36.40 7.35
CA VAL A 8 24.43 35.13 7.65
C VAL A 8 24.82 35.06 9.13
N ASP A 9 25.40 36.14 9.67
CA ASP A 9 25.79 36.19 11.08
C ASP A 9 24.58 36.12 12.03
N ALA A 10 23.45 36.75 11.68
CA ALA A 10 22.22 36.66 12.45
C ALA A 10 21.64 35.23 12.48
N ILE A 11 21.72 34.51 11.36
CA ILE A 11 21.26 33.11 11.27
C ILE A 11 22.17 32.20 12.10
N VAL A 12 23.49 32.36 12.00
CA VAL A 12 24.45 31.55 12.75
C VAL A 12 24.29 31.77 14.26
N ALA A 13 24.13 33.03 14.70
CA ALA A 13 23.92 33.36 16.10
C ALA A 13 22.66 32.69 16.67
N GLY A 14 21.54 32.71 15.91
CA GLY A 14 20.28 32.09 16.32
C GLY A 14 20.31 30.55 16.36
N VAL A 15 21.15 29.91 15.54
CA VAL A 15 21.34 28.46 15.56
C VAL A 15 22.15 28.04 16.79
N MET A 16 23.21 28.78 17.14
CA MET A 16 24.06 28.45 18.29
C MET A 16 23.29 28.55 19.62
N THR A 17 22.45 29.58 19.80
CA THR A 17 21.64 29.73 21.03
C THR A 17 20.63 28.59 21.22
N ARG A 18 20.11 28.01 20.13
CA ARG A 18 19.17 26.87 20.21
C ARG A 18 19.85 25.55 20.53
N LEU A 19 21.15 25.42 20.23
CA LEU A 19 21.92 24.22 20.54
C LEU A 19 22.33 24.19 22.02
N GLU A 20 22.67 25.34 22.60
CA GLU A 20 23.06 25.44 24.01
C GLU A 20 21.88 25.24 24.98
N GLY A 21 20.66 25.66 24.60
CA GLY A 21 19.45 25.49 25.41
C GLY A 21 18.88 24.05 25.49
N ARG A 22 19.45 23.08 24.79
CA ARG A 22 18.95 21.68 24.74
C ARG A 22 19.70 20.69 25.62
N ALA A 23 20.66 21.15 26.43
CA ALA A 23 21.27 20.31 27.47
C ALA A 23 20.25 20.04 28.60
N SER A 24 19.37 19.05 28.39
CA SER A 24 18.45 18.57 29.43
C SER A 24 19.20 17.88 30.57
N PRO A 25 18.72 18.03 31.82
CA PRO A 25 19.36 17.44 32.99
C PRO A 25 19.32 15.90 32.93
N ARG A 26 20.48 15.32 33.17
CA ARG A 26 20.76 13.90 33.25
C ARG A 26 19.89 13.28 34.36
N ARG A 27 18.86 12.54 33.98
CA ARG A 27 17.96 11.82 34.89
C ARG A 27 18.74 10.65 35.52
N GLU A 28 18.91 10.68 36.83
CA GLU A 28 19.50 9.60 37.61
C GLU A 28 18.68 8.29 37.51
N PRO A 29 19.32 7.11 37.41
CA PRO A 29 18.63 5.84 37.42
C PRO A 29 18.28 5.43 38.85
N ALA A 30 16.98 5.47 39.18
CA ALA A 30 16.46 4.86 40.39
C ALA A 30 16.40 3.33 40.25
N GLY A 31 16.96 2.63 41.24
CA GLY A 31 16.24 1.56 41.93
C GLY A 31 16.29 0.16 41.31
N SER A 32 17.39 -0.54 41.61
CA SER A 32 17.47 -1.91 42.12
C SER A 32 16.26 -2.86 41.98
N VAL A 33 16.55 -3.94 41.28
CA VAL A 33 15.83 -5.19 41.07
C VAL A 33 15.53 -5.96 42.37
N GLY A 34 14.27 -6.32 42.58
CA GLY A 34 13.82 -7.50 43.32
C GLY A 34 12.66 -8.11 42.52
N GLY A 35 12.63 -9.37 42.11
CA GLY A 35 12.98 -10.57 42.84
C GLY A 35 11.69 -11.38 43.00
N ARG A 36 11.33 -12.21 42.01
CA ARG A 36 10.44 -13.36 42.22
C ARG A 36 10.51 -14.35 41.05
N ARG A 37 11.17 -15.48 41.34
CA ARG A 37 11.07 -16.74 40.59
C ARG A 37 9.95 -17.60 41.20
N VAL A 38 9.55 -18.59 40.39
CA VAL A 38 9.06 -19.95 40.72
C VAL A 38 7.55 -20.20 40.55
N GLY A 39 7.27 -21.23 39.75
CA GLY A 39 6.00 -21.96 39.63
C GLY A 39 5.46 -21.90 38.20
N GLY A 40 5.61 -22.87 37.30
CA GLY A 40 5.69 -24.31 37.48
C GLY A 40 4.34 -24.93 37.07
N GLY A 41 4.25 -25.48 35.86
CA GLY A 41 3.06 -26.23 35.42
C GLY A 41 2.81 -26.22 33.92
N VAL A 42 3.51 -27.08 33.18
CA VAL A 42 3.13 -27.46 31.80
C VAL A 42 2.63 -28.90 31.83
N PRO A 43 1.37 -29.18 31.49
CA PRO A 43 0.95 -30.51 31.11
C PRO A 43 1.10 -30.74 29.59
N LYS A 44 1.61 -31.94 29.33
CA LYS A 44 1.92 -32.64 28.07
C LYS A 44 0.67 -32.80 27.17
N PRO A 45 0.77 -32.64 25.84
CA PRO A 45 -0.34 -32.96 24.93
C PRO A 45 -0.40 -34.48 24.65
N ALA A 46 -1.63 -35.00 24.63
CA ALA A 46 -1.96 -36.37 24.27
C ALA A 46 -1.93 -36.57 22.75
N VAL A 47 -1.42 -37.73 22.37
CA VAL A 47 -1.33 -38.29 21.03
C VAL A 47 -2.72 -38.78 20.60
N GLY A 48 -3.18 -38.36 19.41
CA GLY A 48 -4.39 -38.85 18.77
C GLY A 48 -4.09 -39.20 17.31
N ALA A 49 -4.14 -40.49 17.01
CA ALA A 49 -4.00 -41.11 15.70
C ALA A 49 -5.32 -41.06 14.89
N SER A 50 -5.28 -41.60 13.67
CA SER A 50 -6.35 -41.76 12.66
C SER A 50 -6.60 -40.53 11.75
N ASP A 51 -6.82 -40.65 10.44
CA ASP A 51 -7.06 -41.84 9.62
C ASP A 51 -6.81 -41.55 8.14
N ARG A 52 -6.58 -42.63 7.39
CA ARG A 52 -6.40 -42.68 5.93
C ARG A 52 -7.73 -42.43 5.22
N VAL A 53 -7.77 -41.59 4.18
CA VAL A 53 -8.69 -41.77 3.06
C VAL A 53 -7.99 -41.47 1.75
N SER A 54 -7.61 -42.55 1.06
CA SER A 54 -7.27 -42.57 -0.36
C SER A 54 -8.55 -42.48 -1.20
N GLY A 55 -8.68 -41.44 -2.03
CA GLY A 55 -9.77 -41.30 -2.99
C GLY A 55 -9.23 -41.18 -4.42
N ARG A 56 -9.11 -42.33 -5.10
CA ARG A 56 -9.02 -42.45 -6.57
C ARG A 56 -10.22 -41.76 -7.23
N ARG A 57 -10.00 -41.06 -8.34
CA ARG A 57 -10.90 -41.06 -9.51
C ARG A 57 -10.16 -40.65 -10.78
N ASP A 58 -9.85 -41.67 -11.57
CA ASP A 58 -9.62 -41.57 -13.00
C ASP A 58 -10.95 -41.30 -13.72
N GLY A 59 -10.91 -40.60 -14.86
CA GLY A 59 -12.01 -40.65 -15.82
C GLY A 59 -12.04 -39.50 -16.83
N ARG A 60 -11.53 -39.77 -18.04
CA ARG A 60 -12.16 -39.60 -19.39
C ARG A 60 -12.92 -38.28 -19.68
N SER A 61 -12.96 -37.69 -20.87
CA SER A 61 -12.41 -37.92 -22.21
C SER A 61 -12.86 -36.71 -23.08
N ARG A 62 -12.02 -36.35 -24.06
CA ARG A 62 -12.27 -35.80 -25.43
C ARG A 62 -13.67 -35.29 -25.86
N SER A 63 -13.69 -34.08 -26.44
CA SER A 63 -14.26 -33.70 -27.76
C SER A 63 -13.96 -32.20 -27.97
N ALA A 64 -13.14 -31.72 -28.92
CA ALA A 64 -13.30 -31.66 -30.38
C ALA A 64 -14.53 -30.83 -30.84
N ASP A 65 -14.31 -29.58 -31.22
CA ASP A 65 -15.19 -28.73 -32.05
C ASP A 65 -14.35 -27.86 -33.01
N PRO A 66 -14.63 -27.89 -34.33
CA PRO A 66 -14.46 -26.77 -35.27
C PRO A 66 -15.82 -26.43 -35.95
N PRO A 67 -15.98 -25.41 -36.83
CA PRO A 67 -15.06 -24.37 -37.32
C PRO A 67 -15.60 -22.92 -37.20
N GLU A 68 -14.67 -22.02 -37.51
CA GLU A 68 -14.72 -20.60 -37.87
C GLU A 68 -15.95 -20.06 -38.64
N ALA A 69 -16.49 -18.91 -38.19
CA ALA A 69 -17.32 -18.01 -39.01
C ALA A 69 -17.25 -16.54 -38.55
N ALA A 70 -16.82 -15.68 -39.48
CA ALA A 70 -17.17 -14.28 -39.72
C ALA A 70 -16.86 -13.18 -38.67
N THR A 71 -15.63 -12.69 -38.77
CA THR A 71 -15.18 -11.28 -38.78
C THR A 71 -16.26 -10.18 -38.67
N GLY A 72 -16.48 -9.73 -37.44
CA GLY A 72 -17.20 -8.50 -37.10
C GLY A 72 -16.91 -8.16 -35.65
N GLY A 73 -15.63 -7.89 -35.34
CA GLY A 73 -15.18 -7.66 -33.96
C GLY A 73 -16.02 -6.56 -33.28
N PRO A 74 -16.37 -6.71 -31.99
CA PRO A 74 -17.16 -5.72 -31.28
C PRO A 74 -16.43 -4.37 -31.36
N GLN A 75 -17.03 -3.40 -32.05
CA GLN A 75 -16.46 -2.06 -32.17
C GLN A 75 -16.37 -1.46 -30.77
N SER A 76 -15.13 -1.20 -30.33
CA SER A 76 -14.85 -0.62 -29.02
C SER A 76 -14.50 0.86 -29.17
N LEU A 77 -15.19 1.71 -28.43
CA LEU A 77 -14.92 3.15 -28.36
C LEU A 77 -14.03 3.43 -27.15
N GLU A 78 -12.84 3.99 -27.37
CA GLU A 78 -11.91 4.35 -26.29
C GLU A 78 -12.05 5.83 -25.93
N LEU A 79 -12.32 6.13 -24.65
CA LEU A 79 -12.52 7.48 -24.14
C LEU A 79 -11.35 7.93 -23.25
N ASN A 80 -10.40 8.67 -23.80
CA ASN A 80 -9.24 9.17 -23.06
C ASN A 80 -9.54 10.47 -22.26
N VAL A 81 -10.57 10.46 -21.43
CA VAL A 81 -10.99 11.63 -20.63
C VAL A 81 -11.05 11.28 -19.14
N ARG A 82 -10.53 12.16 -18.29
CA ARG A 82 -10.45 11.95 -16.82
C ARG A 82 -11.81 11.98 -16.12
N VAL A 83 -12.77 12.76 -16.63
CA VAL A 83 -14.14 12.83 -16.12
C VAL A 83 -15.09 12.55 -17.28
N VAL A 84 -15.83 11.46 -17.19
CA VAL A 84 -16.78 11.04 -18.20
C VAL A 84 -18.17 11.49 -17.76
N THR A 85 -18.67 12.56 -18.40
CA THR A 85 -20.04 13.06 -18.23
C THR A 85 -20.96 12.49 -19.31
N ALA A 86 -22.28 12.66 -19.13
CA ALA A 86 -23.27 12.16 -20.08
C ALA A 86 -23.09 12.78 -21.48
N GLU A 87 -22.78 14.08 -21.53
CA GLU A 87 -22.63 14.86 -22.77
C GLU A 87 -21.38 14.42 -23.54
N VAL A 88 -20.27 14.19 -22.84
CA VAL A 88 -19.01 13.70 -23.44
C VAL A 88 -19.23 12.30 -24.02
N LEU A 89 -19.95 11.44 -23.31
CA LEU A 89 -20.28 10.09 -23.78
C LEU A 89 -21.21 10.13 -25.01
N GLN A 90 -22.28 10.93 -24.98
CA GLN A 90 -23.20 11.05 -26.11
C GLN A 90 -22.53 11.62 -27.34
N ARG A 91 -21.71 12.66 -27.21
CA ARG A 91 -20.96 13.25 -28.32
C ARG A 91 -19.99 12.25 -28.94
N ALA A 92 -19.30 11.46 -28.11
CA ALA A 92 -18.40 10.42 -28.58
C ALA A 92 -19.15 9.26 -29.27
N LEU A 93 -20.34 8.89 -28.78
CA LEU A 93 -21.20 7.90 -29.42
C LEU A 93 -21.78 8.39 -30.75
N GLN A 94 -22.11 9.68 -30.87
CA GLN A 94 -22.56 10.29 -32.14
C GLN A 94 -21.44 10.34 -33.18
N SER A 95 -20.20 10.51 -32.72
CA SER A 95 -19.01 10.52 -33.58
C SER A 95 -18.56 9.11 -33.97
N ALA A 96 -18.94 8.10 -33.20
CA ALA A 96 -18.66 6.70 -33.52
C ALA A 96 -19.72 6.11 -34.44
N SER A 97 -19.31 5.25 -35.37
CA SER A 97 -20.23 4.58 -36.30
C SER A 97 -21.24 3.69 -35.55
N LYS A 98 -22.46 3.57 -36.08
CA LYS A 98 -23.54 2.73 -35.51
C LYS A 98 -23.03 1.30 -35.34
N GLY A 99 -22.91 0.83 -34.10
CA GLY A 99 -22.43 -0.53 -33.80
C GLY A 99 -21.48 -0.65 -32.60
N VAL A 100 -21.16 0.44 -31.89
CA VAL A 100 -20.35 0.36 -30.68
C VAL A 100 -21.10 -0.40 -29.59
N CYS A 101 -20.55 -1.53 -29.16
CA CYS A 101 -21.12 -2.32 -28.05
C CYS A 101 -20.30 -2.18 -26.75
N VAL A 102 -19.06 -1.69 -26.85
CA VAL A 102 -18.12 -1.64 -25.73
C VAL A 102 -17.49 -0.27 -25.63
N VAL A 103 -17.63 0.37 -24.47
CA VAL A 103 -16.96 1.63 -24.15
C VAL A 103 -15.78 1.32 -23.22
N ARG A 104 -14.57 1.67 -23.66
CA ARG A 104 -13.33 1.52 -22.91
C ARG A 104 -12.99 2.83 -22.21
N ILE A 105 -12.96 2.78 -20.89
CA ILE A 105 -12.65 3.93 -20.04
C ILE A 105 -11.29 3.69 -19.35
N PRO A 106 -10.38 4.68 -19.32
CA PRO A 106 -9.07 4.53 -18.69
C PRO A 106 -9.19 4.33 -17.18
N VAL A 107 -8.22 3.64 -16.58
CA VAL A 107 -8.14 3.48 -15.13
C VAL A 107 -8.01 4.85 -14.47
N GLY A 108 -8.81 5.08 -13.42
CA GLY A 108 -8.81 6.35 -12.68
C GLY A 108 -9.71 7.45 -13.25
N ALA A 109 -10.37 7.23 -14.39
CA ALA A 109 -11.41 8.15 -14.84
C ALA A 109 -12.67 8.05 -13.97
N ILE A 110 -13.24 9.21 -13.65
CA ILE A 110 -14.45 9.36 -12.86
C ILE A 110 -15.64 9.33 -13.82
N VAL A 111 -16.48 8.30 -13.71
CA VAL A 111 -17.74 8.21 -14.44
C VAL A 111 -18.85 8.80 -13.57
N THR A 112 -19.46 9.89 -14.04
CA THR A 112 -20.55 10.54 -13.30
C THR A 112 -21.81 9.65 -13.26
N PRO A 113 -22.71 9.84 -12.28
CA PRO A 113 -23.97 9.08 -12.23
C PRO A 113 -24.77 9.16 -13.53
N ALA A 114 -24.94 10.37 -14.08
CA ALA A 114 -25.64 10.59 -15.35
C ALA A 114 -25.01 9.80 -16.52
N ALA A 115 -23.68 9.73 -16.59
CA ALA A 115 -23.01 8.92 -17.62
C ALA A 115 -23.27 7.41 -17.45
N ARG A 116 -23.42 6.92 -16.21
CA ARG A 116 -23.79 5.51 -15.96
C ARG A 116 -25.22 5.20 -16.40
N ASP A 117 -26.13 6.14 -16.24
CA ASP A 117 -27.53 5.97 -16.64
C ASP A 117 -27.64 5.85 -18.16
N VAL A 118 -26.92 6.69 -18.91
CA VAL A 118 -26.82 6.60 -20.38
C VAL A 118 -26.23 5.26 -20.83
N LEU A 119 -25.18 4.75 -20.17
CA LEU A 119 -24.60 3.44 -20.49
C LEU A 119 -25.62 2.28 -20.28
N LYS A 120 -26.45 2.37 -19.24
CA LYS A 120 -27.49 1.37 -18.95
C LYS A 120 -28.63 1.44 -19.96
N GLU A 121 -29.11 2.64 -20.27
CA GLU A 121 -30.20 2.88 -21.22
C GLU A 121 -29.84 2.33 -22.61
N LEU A 122 -28.60 2.57 -23.05
CA LEU A 122 -28.08 2.10 -24.34
C LEU A 122 -27.53 0.66 -24.29
N LYS A 123 -27.63 -0.03 -23.14
CA LYS A 123 -27.12 -1.40 -22.92
C LYS A 123 -25.65 -1.59 -23.33
N LEU A 124 -24.83 -0.56 -23.17
CA LEU A 124 -23.41 -0.58 -23.54
C LEU A 124 -22.57 -1.22 -22.44
N LYS A 125 -21.64 -2.09 -22.83
CA LYS A 125 -20.70 -2.70 -21.87
C LYS A 125 -19.55 -1.74 -21.60
N CYS A 126 -19.46 -1.26 -20.36
CA CYS A 126 -18.31 -0.47 -19.92
C CYS A 126 -17.18 -1.41 -19.48
N VAL A 127 -16.03 -1.35 -20.15
CA VAL A 127 -14.82 -2.08 -19.76
C VAL A 127 -13.76 -1.05 -19.35
N ARG A 128 -13.19 -1.19 -18.16
CA ARG A 128 -12.04 -0.37 -17.79
C ARG A 128 -10.79 -0.94 -18.44
N ALA A 129 -10.10 -0.11 -19.22
CA ALA A 129 -8.86 -0.47 -19.90
C ALA A 129 -7.79 -0.74 -18.83
N GLY A 130 -7.60 -2.01 -18.47
CA GLY A 130 -6.74 -2.45 -17.36
C GLY A 130 -7.18 -3.78 -16.72
N CYS A 131 -8.45 -4.18 -16.87
CA CYS A 131 -8.96 -5.44 -16.32
C CYS A 131 -8.88 -6.63 -17.31
N GLY A 132 -7.97 -6.55 -18.28
CA GLY A 132 -7.72 -7.60 -19.26
C GLY A 132 -6.52 -8.45 -18.85
N LYS A 133 -6.75 -9.74 -18.58
CA LYS A 133 -5.71 -10.75 -18.39
C LYS A 133 -4.75 -10.69 -19.59
N PRO A 134 -3.45 -10.36 -19.43
CA PRO A 134 -2.57 -10.25 -20.58
C PRO A 134 -2.31 -11.63 -21.19
N ALA A 135 -2.55 -11.75 -22.49
CA ALA A 135 -2.07 -12.87 -23.28
C ALA A 135 -0.52 -12.81 -23.36
N PRO A 136 0.18 -13.96 -23.38
CA PRO A 136 1.63 -13.97 -23.39
C PRO A 136 2.14 -13.74 -24.82
N GLY A 137 2.93 -12.70 -25.03
CA GLY A 137 3.77 -12.57 -26.22
C GLY A 137 3.83 -11.17 -26.81
N ALA A 138 4.85 -10.40 -26.43
CA ALA A 138 5.68 -9.61 -27.32
C ALA A 138 6.70 -8.83 -26.48
N ALA A 139 7.98 -9.08 -26.78
CA ALA A 139 9.12 -8.41 -26.18
C ALA A 139 9.40 -7.05 -26.87
N SER A 140 10.17 -6.24 -26.15
CA SER A 140 11.02 -5.14 -26.62
C SER A 140 10.39 -3.75 -26.76
N GLY A 141 10.94 -2.80 -25.99
CA GLY A 141 10.72 -1.37 -26.13
C GLY A 141 10.99 -0.61 -24.83
N GLU A 142 12.16 0.02 -24.73
CA GLU A 142 12.60 0.88 -23.63
C GLU A 142 11.55 1.93 -23.21
N GLY A 143 11.46 2.18 -21.90
CA GLY A 143 10.67 3.29 -21.35
C GLY A 143 9.22 2.95 -20.97
N GLY A 144 8.96 1.76 -20.43
CA GLY A 144 7.61 1.38 -19.98
C GLY A 144 7.14 2.14 -18.73
N PRO A 145 5.97 2.81 -18.75
CA PRO A 145 5.24 3.14 -17.53
C PRO A 145 4.86 1.82 -16.84
N LEU A 146 5.17 1.71 -15.55
CA LEU A 146 4.91 0.54 -14.72
C LEU A 146 3.50 -0.03 -14.98
N PRO A 147 3.37 -1.32 -15.31
CA PRO A 147 2.08 -1.92 -15.65
C PRO A 147 1.17 -1.99 -14.41
N GLY A 148 -0.05 -1.45 -14.55
CA GLY A 148 -1.19 -1.79 -13.71
C GLY A 148 -1.24 -1.13 -12.33
N THR A 149 -1.46 0.19 -12.27
CA THR A 149 -1.87 0.91 -11.06
C THR A 149 -3.34 0.63 -10.70
N ASP A 150 -3.65 -0.63 -10.41
CA ASP A 150 -4.80 -0.96 -9.57
C ASP A 150 -4.36 -0.96 -8.10
N ALA A 151 -5.05 -0.14 -7.32
CA ALA A 151 -5.05 -0.01 -5.87
C ALA A 151 -3.77 0.53 -5.17
N ARG A 152 -4.00 1.59 -4.38
CA ARG A 152 -3.06 2.16 -3.41
C ARG A 152 -2.77 1.13 -2.31
N HIS A 153 -1.87 0.19 -2.57
CA HIS A 153 -1.66 -0.96 -1.69
C HIS A 153 -0.90 -0.64 -0.40
N CYS A 154 -0.19 0.50 -0.35
CA CYS A 154 0.63 0.88 0.81
C CYS A 154 0.29 2.28 1.33
N ALA A 155 0.33 2.42 2.67
CA ALA A 155 0.28 3.71 3.34
C ALA A 155 1.50 3.93 4.24
N LEU A 156 1.91 5.19 4.34
CA LEU A 156 2.93 5.70 5.25
C LEU A 156 2.22 6.61 6.26
N VAL A 157 2.27 6.24 7.53
CA VAL A 157 1.69 7.00 8.64
C VAL A 157 2.82 7.55 9.51
N LEU A 158 2.84 8.86 9.70
CA LEU A 158 3.91 9.57 10.38
C LEU A 158 3.37 10.25 11.64
N VAL A 159 3.88 9.87 12.81
CA VAL A 159 3.79 10.70 14.02
C VAL A 159 4.94 11.70 14.04
N GLN A 160 6.12 11.24 13.59
CA GLN A 160 7.28 12.08 13.32
C GLN A 160 7.75 11.89 11.88
N SER A 161 8.28 12.97 11.30
CA SER A 161 8.74 13.00 9.90
C SER A 161 10.26 13.18 9.82
N PRO A 162 11.06 12.11 9.95
CA PRO A 162 12.50 12.22 9.75
C PRO A 162 12.81 12.63 8.31
N PRO A 163 13.73 13.59 8.07
CA PRO A 163 13.97 14.16 6.74
C PRO A 163 14.47 13.12 5.73
N GLY A 164 15.30 12.16 6.19
CA GLY A 164 15.79 11.06 5.36
C GLY A 164 14.68 10.13 4.86
N LEU A 165 13.59 9.97 5.63
CA LEU A 165 12.42 9.19 5.22
C LEU A 165 11.61 9.92 4.16
N LEU A 166 11.39 11.22 4.31
CA LEU A 166 10.66 12.02 3.33
C LEU A 166 11.37 12.01 1.97
N ALA A 167 12.70 12.19 1.97
CA ALA A 167 13.51 12.09 0.76
C ALA A 167 13.45 10.69 0.12
N ALA A 168 13.42 9.63 0.94
CA ALA A 168 13.30 8.26 0.45
C ALA A 168 11.89 7.93 -0.10
N TRP A 169 10.85 8.57 0.44
CA TRP A 169 9.46 8.38 0.05
C TRP A 169 9.07 9.12 -1.22
N GLU A 170 9.68 10.27 -1.50
CA GLU A 170 9.31 11.14 -2.63
C GLU A 170 9.23 10.41 -3.99
N PRO A 171 10.19 9.53 -4.36
CA PRO A 171 10.09 8.76 -5.60
C PRO A 171 8.93 7.74 -5.62
N LEU A 172 8.42 7.35 -4.45
CA LEU A 172 7.38 6.34 -4.26
C LEU A 172 5.99 6.95 -4.05
N ARG A 173 5.86 8.28 -4.07
CA ARG A 173 4.61 9.02 -3.76
C ARG A 173 3.40 8.61 -4.59
N ALA A 174 3.61 8.11 -5.81
CA ALA A 174 2.53 7.66 -6.69
C ALA A 174 1.87 6.36 -6.21
N ALA A 175 2.66 5.47 -5.59
CA ALA A 175 2.21 4.17 -5.10
C ALA A 175 1.81 4.17 -3.62
N TRP A 176 2.20 5.20 -2.88
CA TRP A 176 2.03 5.30 -1.43
C TRP A 176 1.09 6.43 -1.04
N ARG A 177 0.11 6.14 -0.18
CA ARG A 177 -0.63 7.18 0.54
C ARG A 177 0.18 7.64 1.75
N ARG A 178 0.27 8.94 1.99
CA ARG A 178 0.90 9.50 3.20
C ARG A 178 -0.14 10.12 4.12
N GLU A 179 -0.03 9.86 5.40
CA GLU A 179 -0.82 10.47 6.47
C GLU A 179 0.10 10.95 7.58
N ILE A 180 -0.21 12.12 8.16
CA ILE A 180 0.49 12.67 9.32
C ILE A 180 -0.49 12.72 10.47
N CYS A 181 -0.10 12.19 11.63
CA CYS A 181 -0.92 12.11 12.83
C CYS A 181 -0.28 12.89 13.96
N SER A 182 -1.10 13.42 14.88
CA SER A 182 -0.65 14.20 16.04
C SER A 182 0.09 13.36 17.08
N ASP A 183 -0.33 12.10 17.25
CA ASP A 183 0.16 11.21 18.29
C ASP A 183 0.07 9.73 17.87
N VAL A 184 0.67 8.87 18.69
CA VAL A 184 0.74 7.42 18.46
C VAL A 184 -0.63 6.76 18.46
N ALA A 185 -1.56 7.22 19.31
CA ALA A 185 -2.89 6.62 19.41
C ALA A 185 -3.75 6.99 18.19
N ALA A 186 -3.65 8.22 17.69
CA ALA A 186 -4.27 8.68 16.46
C ALA A 186 -3.75 7.91 15.24
N ALA A 187 -2.43 7.71 15.16
CA ALA A 187 -1.80 6.90 14.11
C ALA A 187 -2.29 5.45 14.13
N ALA A 188 -2.35 4.82 15.30
CA ALA A 188 -2.87 3.46 15.45
C ALA A 188 -4.35 3.35 15.05
N ARG A 189 -5.21 4.30 15.48
CA ARG A 189 -6.62 4.35 15.07
C ARG A 189 -6.78 4.50 13.57
N TRP A 190 -5.96 5.34 12.94
CA TRP A 190 -5.96 5.52 11.49
C TRP A 190 -5.60 4.22 10.77
N CYS A 191 -4.55 3.51 11.23
CA CYS A 191 -4.16 2.23 10.67
C CYS A 191 -5.29 1.20 10.74
N VAL A 192 -5.96 1.12 11.89
CA VAL A 192 -7.12 0.23 12.08
C VAL A 192 -8.25 0.59 11.13
N ALA A 193 -8.61 1.87 11.02
CA ALA A 193 -9.71 2.33 10.16
C ALA A 193 -9.44 2.01 8.67
N GLU A 194 -8.23 2.25 8.18
CA GLU A 194 -7.87 1.99 6.79
C GLU A 194 -7.77 0.50 6.47
N ARG A 195 -7.29 -0.31 7.42
CA ARG A 195 -7.30 -1.77 7.30
C ARG A 195 -8.71 -2.35 7.33
N ALA A 196 -9.58 -1.84 8.21
CA ALA A 196 -10.98 -2.27 8.30
C ALA A 196 -11.78 -1.94 7.02
N ARG A 197 -11.49 -0.79 6.39
CA ARG A 197 -12.10 -0.40 5.10
C ARG A 197 -11.56 -1.18 3.90
N GLY A 198 -10.44 -1.90 4.05
CA GLY A 198 -9.73 -2.51 2.93
C GLY A 198 -9.11 -1.50 1.96
N GLY A 199 -8.94 -0.24 2.38
CA GLY A 199 -8.42 0.84 1.54
C GLY A 199 -6.92 0.72 1.25
N VAL A 200 -6.19 0.02 2.13
CA VAL A 200 -4.74 -0.20 2.03
C VAL A 200 -4.42 -1.64 2.41
N SER A 201 -3.49 -2.28 1.71
CA SER A 201 -3.07 -3.65 2.02
C SER A 201 -2.02 -3.69 3.12
N ARG A 202 -1.11 -2.71 3.16
CA ARG A 202 0.00 -2.64 4.09
C ARG A 202 0.23 -1.22 4.57
N ILE A 203 0.74 -1.07 5.79
CA ILE A 203 0.99 0.24 6.39
C ILE A 203 2.38 0.22 7.05
N LEU A 204 3.18 1.25 6.78
CA LEU A 204 4.37 1.59 7.56
C LEU A 204 4.01 2.75 8.49
N LEU A 205 4.05 2.50 9.80
CA LEU A 205 3.83 3.50 10.85
C LEU A 205 5.18 3.89 11.45
N VAL A 206 5.46 5.18 11.48
CA VAL A 206 6.69 5.74 12.06
C VAL A 206 6.36 6.59 13.29
N ALA A 207 6.84 6.16 14.45
CA ALA A 207 6.55 6.76 15.75
C ALA A 207 7.66 6.50 16.76
N ASP A 208 7.91 7.44 17.68
CA ASP A 208 8.98 7.33 18.71
C ASP A 208 8.88 6.04 19.53
N ASP A 209 7.65 5.68 19.90
CA ASP A 209 7.33 4.47 20.64
C ASP A 209 6.63 3.46 19.72
N ALA A 210 7.45 2.78 18.90
CA ALA A 210 6.97 1.81 17.93
C ALA A 210 6.30 0.58 18.59
N ASP A 211 6.79 0.16 19.75
CA ASP A 211 6.23 -0.95 20.53
C ASP A 211 4.83 -0.63 21.03
N HIS A 212 4.63 0.57 21.59
CA HIS A 212 3.30 1.02 21.99
C HIS A 212 2.35 1.18 20.80
N ALA A 213 2.84 1.71 19.67
CA ALA A 213 2.04 1.82 18.44
C ALA A 213 1.55 0.45 17.95
N ALA A 214 2.43 -0.54 17.90
CA ALA A 214 2.10 -1.90 17.50
C ALA A 214 1.11 -2.54 18.47
N CYS A 215 1.30 -2.35 19.78
CA CYS A 215 0.40 -2.84 20.82
C CYS A 215 -1.02 -2.27 20.67
N LEU A 216 -1.17 -0.95 20.45
CA LEU A 216 -2.47 -0.32 20.23
C LEU A 216 -3.15 -0.82 18.96
N ALA A 217 -2.40 -0.95 17.86
CA ALA A 217 -2.94 -1.40 16.59
C ALA A 217 -3.41 -2.88 16.63
N ASN A 218 -2.67 -3.75 17.34
CA ASN A 218 -3.00 -5.17 17.51
C ASN A 218 -4.25 -5.44 18.33
N ARG A 219 -4.85 -4.44 18.99
CA ARG A 219 -6.14 -4.60 19.68
C ARG A 219 -7.30 -4.90 18.71
N HIS A 220 -7.11 -4.63 17.41
CA HIS A 220 -8.12 -4.88 16.39
C HIS A 220 -7.82 -6.18 15.63
N ALA A 221 -8.82 -7.05 15.49
CA ALA A 221 -8.66 -8.40 14.92
C ALA A 221 -8.16 -8.44 13.46
N SER A 222 -8.40 -7.38 12.67
CA SER A 222 -7.94 -7.31 11.27
C SER A 222 -6.50 -6.81 11.11
N VAL A 223 -5.85 -6.39 12.20
CA VAL A 223 -4.52 -5.80 12.20
C VAL A 223 -3.54 -6.77 12.84
N ARG A 224 -2.40 -6.96 12.17
CA ARG A 224 -1.24 -7.70 12.67
C ARG A 224 -0.04 -6.77 12.54
N ALA A 225 0.15 -5.98 13.58
CA ALA A 225 1.21 -5.00 13.71
C ALA A 225 2.46 -5.63 14.34
N VAL A 226 3.62 -5.26 13.81
CA VAL A 226 4.92 -5.74 14.28
C VAL A 226 5.92 -4.60 14.28
N VAL A 227 6.76 -4.54 15.30
CA VAL A 227 7.91 -3.63 15.32
C VAL A 227 9.03 -4.23 14.49
N VAL A 228 9.58 -3.44 13.57
CA VAL A 228 10.67 -3.88 12.70
C VAL A 228 11.82 -2.89 12.70
N ARG A 229 13.03 -3.41 12.62
CA ARG A 229 14.27 -2.62 12.55
C ARG A 229 14.87 -2.60 11.16
N GLY A 230 14.33 -3.34 10.20
CA GLY A 230 14.92 -3.42 8.87
C GLY A 230 14.12 -4.23 7.86
N PRO A 231 14.55 -4.24 6.60
CA PRO A 231 13.82 -4.88 5.51
C PRO A 231 13.73 -6.41 5.64
N LEU A 232 14.73 -7.06 6.27
CA LEU A 232 14.70 -8.52 6.50
C LEU A 232 13.61 -8.91 7.50
N GLU A 233 13.43 -8.12 8.56
CA GLU A 233 12.40 -8.34 9.57
C GLU A 233 11.00 -8.12 8.99
N VAL A 234 10.82 -7.12 8.12
CA VAL A 234 9.57 -6.91 7.36
C VAL A 234 9.21 -8.18 6.60
N ARG A 235 10.11 -8.70 5.76
CA ARG A 235 9.87 -9.90 4.95
C ARG A 235 9.60 -11.13 5.81
N SER A 236 10.35 -11.30 6.89
CA SER A 236 10.18 -12.41 7.83
C SER A 236 8.80 -12.36 8.52
N ALA A 237 8.40 -11.20 9.04
CA ALA A 237 7.12 -11.03 9.72
C ALA A 237 5.93 -11.16 8.76
N MET A 238 6.08 -10.73 7.50
CA MET A 238 5.09 -10.97 6.46
C MET A 238 4.88 -12.45 6.19
N ARG A 239 5.96 -13.20 5.98
CA ARG A 239 5.86 -14.64 5.66
C ARG A 239 5.40 -15.47 6.84
N ARG A 240 5.88 -15.18 8.05
CA ARG A 240 5.59 -15.99 9.24
C ARG A 240 4.24 -15.66 9.84
N TRP A 241 3.89 -14.38 9.94
CA TRP A 241 2.74 -13.91 10.72
C TRP A 241 1.67 -13.23 9.87
N GLY A 242 1.91 -13.05 8.57
CA GLY A 242 1.01 -12.28 7.71
C GLY A 242 0.84 -10.84 8.18
N ALA A 243 1.91 -10.25 8.73
CA ALA A 243 1.90 -8.88 9.25
C ALA A 243 1.47 -7.88 8.17
N ASN A 244 0.65 -6.90 8.54
CA ASN A 244 0.10 -5.90 7.62
C ASN A 244 0.34 -4.46 8.09
N VAL A 245 0.80 -4.26 9.33
CA VAL A 245 1.25 -2.96 9.84
C VAL A 245 2.67 -3.14 10.38
N PHE A 246 3.58 -2.27 9.96
CA PHE A 246 4.98 -2.30 10.37
C PHE A 246 5.26 -1.02 11.14
N CYS A 247 5.64 -1.15 12.41
CA CYS A 247 5.94 -0.03 13.28
C CYS A 247 7.46 0.15 13.37
N VAL A 248 7.94 1.37 13.20
CA VAL A 248 9.37 1.67 13.16
C VAL A 248 9.65 2.96 13.93
N ALA A 249 10.68 2.94 14.75
CA ALA A 249 11.13 4.15 15.44
C ALA A 249 11.77 5.13 14.45
N PRO A 250 11.56 6.45 14.59
CA PRO A 250 12.23 7.48 13.82
C PRO A 250 13.69 7.58 14.27
N ASP A 251 14.54 6.71 13.75
CA ASP A 251 15.98 6.78 13.96
C ASP A 251 16.66 7.63 12.89
N GLN A 252 17.93 7.98 13.15
CA GLN A 252 18.78 8.71 12.20
C GLN A 252 19.31 7.79 11.09
N ARG A 253 18.42 7.00 10.49
CA ARG A 253 18.72 6.22 9.29
C ARG A 253 19.04 7.13 8.12
N LEU A 254 20.06 6.75 7.37
CA LEU A 254 20.34 7.32 6.06
C LEU A 254 19.17 7.05 5.10
N MET A 255 18.97 7.94 4.13
CA MET A 255 17.92 7.84 3.11
C MET A 255 17.87 6.46 2.43
N PHE A 256 19.02 5.86 2.12
CA PHE A 256 19.07 4.53 1.51
C PHE A 256 18.46 3.43 2.39
N ALA A 257 18.64 3.51 3.71
CA ALA A 257 18.05 2.54 4.64
C ALA A 257 16.52 2.67 4.66
N TRP A 258 15.99 3.89 4.67
CA TRP A 258 14.55 4.15 4.53
C TRP A 258 14.01 3.65 3.19
N ARG A 259 14.72 3.88 2.09
CA ARG A 259 14.30 3.42 0.76
C ARG A 259 14.19 1.90 0.70
N ARG A 260 15.18 1.17 1.24
CA ARG A 260 15.13 -0.30 1.30
C ARG A 260 13.98 -0.80 2.17
N LEU A 261 13.67 -0.10 3.25
CA LEU A 261 12.56 -0.44 4.13
C LEU A 261 11.20 -0.23 3.44
N LEU A 262 11.00 0.94 2.81
CA LEU A 262 9.80 1.23 2.01
C LEU A 262 9.63 0.21 0.87
N GLN A 263 10.70 -0.10 0.15
CA GLN A 263 10.68 -1.13 -0.89
C GLN A 263 10.29 -2.50 -0.33
N ALA A 264 10.83 -2.92 0.82
CA ALA A 264 10.48 -4.20 1.42
C ALA A 264 9.00 -4.31 1.84
N VAL A 265 8.35 -3.20 2.18
CA VAL A 265 6.90 -3.17 2.47
C VAL A 265 6.08 -3.22 1.17
N TYR A 266 6.53 -2.53 0.14
CA TYR A 266 5.87 -2.45 -1.16
C TYR A 266 5.95 -3.77 -1.95
N GLU A 267 7.17 -4.27 -2.12
CA GLU A 267 7.53 -5.51 -2.82
C GLU A 267 8.07 -6.55 -1.82
N PRO A 268 7.18 -7.31 -1.17
CA PRO A 268 7.60 -8.51 -0.48
C PRO A 268 7.94 -9.52 -1.56
N ASP A 269 9.23 -9.60 -1.90
CA ASP A 269 9.72 -10.70 -2.73
C ASP A 269 9.17 -12.01 -2.17
N VAL A 270 8.28 -12.61 -2.97
CA VAL A 270 7.83 -13.99 -2.85
C VAL A 270 9.03 -14.88 -3.13
#